data_AF-A0A1E3LQA2-F1
#
_entry.id   AF-A0A1E3LQA2-F1
#
_cell.length_a   1.000
_cell.length_b   1.000
_cell.length_c   1.000
_cell.angle_alpha   90.00
_cell.angle_beta   90.00
_cell.angle_gamma   90.00
#
_symmetry.space_group_name_H-M   'P 1'
#
loop_
_entity.id
_entity.type
_entity.pdbx_description
1 polymer ?
#
loop_
_entity_poly.entity_id
_entity_poly.type
_entity_poly.pdbx_seq_one_letter_code
_entity_poly.pdbx_strand_id
1 'polypeptide(L)'
;MIITLSTPDIPAPTNPFVGYWGKRAFLGDFSKVPVVASLSATFVRCVFGAREDYLAAIAHLRNYYGKSGHQPIQLSELYRCVTRFEACITAMYLAVRSMQALRKCPDLVPREREALCASRPKPGFLGAGAQVIGNLRNRIQHVEEELATGRLDGDLATMIYPTGTEVPFEDGINQSQTLMTIDRLRVYDSEVSFAQIATWLQEMISYVEKLHDLMPIEYTSTRGMIFKDSLAPPSS
;
A
#
# COMPACT_ATOMS: atom_id res chain seq x y z
N MET A 1 25.00 15.08 -13.31
CA MET A 1 24.14 14.31 -12.40
C MET A 1 23.64 13.06 -13.12
N ILE A 2 23.91 11.89 -12.55
CA ILE A 2 23.39 10.58 -12.93
C ILE A 2 22.22 10.27 -12.01
N ILE A 3 21.16 9.65 -12.52
CA ILE A 3 19.98 9.31 -11.74
C ILE A 3 19.78 7.80 -11.72
N THR A 4 19.60 7.23 -10.54
CA THR A 4 19.24 5.83 -10.32
C THR A 4 17.95 5.75 -9.51
N LEU A 5 17.15 4.71 -9.77
CA LEU A 5 15.85 4.51 -9.11
C LEU A 5 15.91 3.29 -8.20
N SER A 6 15.66 3.49 -6.91
CA SER A 6 15.50 2.41 -5.92
C SER A 6 14.01 2.25 -5.62
N THR A 7 13.31 1.49 -6.49
CA THR A 7 11.85 1.37 -6.47
C THR A 7 11.45 -0.11 -6.40
N PRO A 8 11.32 -0.69 -5.19
CA PRO A 8 11.00 -2.12 -5.04
C PRO A 8 9.66 -2.45 -5.68
N ASP A 9 9.62 -3.59 -6.38
CA ASP A 9 8.38 -4.12 -6.94
C ASP A 9 7.55 -4.84 -5.86
N ILE A 10 6.26 -4.98 -6.11
CA ILE A 10 5.31 -5.67 -5.23
C ILE A 10 4.68 -6.81 -6.03
N PRO A 11 5.33 -7.98 -6.08
CA PRO A 11 4.84 -9.09 -6.86
C PRO A 11 3.49 -9.58 -6.29
N ALA A 12 2.60 -10.04 -7.16
CA ALA A 12 1.35 -10.69 -6.76
C ALA A 12 1.23 -12.08 -7.43
N PRO A 13 2.13 -13.02 -7.09
CA PRO A 13 2.21 -14.32 -7.78
C PRO A 13 0.96 -15.19 -7.57
N THR A 14 0.17 -14.93 -6.53
CA THR A 14 -1.05 -15.69 -6.14
C THR A 14 -2.35 -14.87 -6.28
N ASN A 15 -2.28 -13.63 -6.79
CA ASN A 15 -3.35 -12.62 -6.80
C ASN A 15 -4.49 -12.88 -5.77
N PRO A 16 -4.21 -12.73 -4.46
CA PRO A 16 -5.16 -13.05 -3.40
C PRO A 16 -6.44 -12.21 -3.45
N PHE A 17 -6.40 -11.09 -4.17
CA PHE A 17 -7.57 -10.26 -4.43
C PHE A 17 -8.61 -10.98 -5.29
N VAL A 18 -8.18 -11.66 -6.36
CA VAL A 18 -9.09 -12.44 -7.23
C VAL A 18 -9.71 -13.58 -6.44
N GLY A 19 -8.91 -14.29 -5.64
CA GLY A 19 -9.40 -15.35 -4.76
C GLY A 19 -10.43 -14.82 -3.76
N TYR A 20 -10.14 -13.70 -3.08
CA TYR A 20 -11.05 -13.10 -2.11
C TYR A 20 -12.37 -12.66 -2.75
N TRP A 21 -12.31 -11.86 -3.83
CA TRP A 21 -13.52 -11.35 -4.49
C TRP A 21 -14.32 -12.46 -5.17
N GLY A 22 -13.65 -13.44 -5.77
CA GLY A 22 -14.29 -14.62 -6.33
C GLY A 22 -15.08 -15.40 -5.28
N LYS A 23 -14.44 -15.78 -4.17
CA LYS A 23 -15.13 -16.46 -3.06
C LYS A 23 -16.27 -15.60 -2.50
N ARG A 24 -16.07 -14.29 -2.36
CA ARG A 24 -17.13 -13.40 -1.84
C ARG A 24 -18.35 -13.37 -2.75
N ALA A 25 -18.15 -13.31 -4.06
CA ALA A 25 -19.22 -13.23 -5.04
C ALA A 25 -20.03 -14.53 -5.13
N PHE A 26 -19.36 -15.68 -5.05
CA PHE A 26 -20.01 -16.99 -5.28
C PHE A 26 -20.37 -17.74 -3.99
N LEU A 27 -19.63 -17.55 -2.91
CA LEU A 27 -19.76 -18.32 -1.65
C LEU A 27 -20.20 -17.46 -0.46
N GLY A 28 -20.14 -16.14 -0.58
CA GLY A 28 -20.46 -15.20 0.52
C GLY A 28 -19.24 -14.78 1.34
N ASP A 29 -19.48 -13.96 2.35
CA ASP A 29 -18.43 -13.42 3.24
C ASP A 29 -18.10 -14.42 4.37
N PHE A 30 -16.90 -14.32 4.96
CA PHE A 30 -16.54 -15.15 6.10
C PHE A 30 -17.33 -14.81 7.37
N SER A 31 -17.87 -13.59 7.45
CA SER A 31 -18.71 -13.17 8.56
C SER A 31 -20.12 -12.80 8.10
N LYS A 32 -21.12 -13.21 8.88
CA LYS A 32 -22.51 -12.75 8.72
C LYS A 32 -22.76 -11.38 9.36
N VAL A 33 -21.80 -10.85 10.13
CA VAL A 33 -21.91 -9.55 10.79
C VAL A 33 -21.60 -8.45 9.76
N PRO A 34 -22.57 -7.58 9.40
CA PRO A 34 -22.40 -6.62 8.30
C PRO A 34 -21.19 -5.69 8.47
N VAL A 35 -20.89 -5.28 9.70
CA VAL A 35 -19.73 -4.41 10.00
C VAL A 35 -18.41 -5.14 9.74
N VAL A 36 -18.27 -6.40 10.17
CA VAL A 36 -17.07 -7.23 9.92
C VAL A 36 -16.87 -7.43 8.42
N ALA A 37 -17.93 -7.82 7.71
CA ALA A 37 -17.95 -8.03 6.26
C ALA A 37 -17.62 -6.75 5.47
N SER A 38 -18.06 -5.58 5.94
CA SER A 38 -17.79 -4.29 5.28
C SER A 38 -16.38 -3.79 5.51
N LEU A 39 -15.87 -3.93 6.75
CA LEU A 39 -14.50 -3.55 7.10
C LEU A 39 -13.47 -4.43 6.40
N SER A 40 -13.73 -5.73 6.29
CA SER A 40 -12.87 -6.66 5.53
C SER A 40 -12.88 -6.34 4.03
N ALA A 41 -14.06 -6.09 3.43
CA ALA A 41 -14.17 -5.67 2.03
C ALA A 41 -13.38 -4.40 1.75
N THR A 42 -13.54 -3.41 2.64
CA THR A 42 -12.93 -2.10 2.51
C THR A 42 -11.42 -2.22 2.60
N PHE A 43 -10.92 -3.01 3.56
CA PHE A 43 -9.50 -3.33 3.64
C PHE A 43 -8.99 -3.93 2.32
N VAL A 44 -9.59 -5.02 1.83
CA VAL A 44 -9.11 -5.70 0.61
C VAL A 44 -9.14 -4.77 -0.60
N ARG A 45 -10.23 -4.01 -0.79
CA ARG A 45 -10.36 -3.03 -1.88
C ARG A 45 -9.29 -1.95 -1.81
N CYS A 46 -9.04 -1.40 -0.62
CA CYS A 46 -8.05 -0.35 -0.42
C CYS A 46 -6.62 -0.87 -0.61
N VAL A 47 -6.30 -2.09 -0.17
CA VAL A 47 -4.99 -2.69 -0.41
C VAL A 47 -4.74 -2.95 -1.89
N PHE A 48 -5.77 -3.41 -2.62
CA PHE A 48 -5.69 -3.58 -4.07
C PHE A 48 -5.40 -2.24 -4.76
N GLY A 49 -6.22 -1.22 -4.50
CA GLY A 49 -6.03 0.11 -5.08
C GLY A 49 -4.66 0.69 -4.76
N ALA A 50 -4.22 0.59 -3.50
CA ALA A 50 -2.91 1.09 -3.09
C ALA A 50 -1.76 0.41 -3.84
N ARG A 51 -1.83 -0.91 -4.02
CA ARG A 51 -0.84 -1.66 -4.80
C ARG A 51 -0.81 -1.19 -6.25
N GLU A 52 -1.96 -1.13 -6.91
CA GLU A 52 -2.04 -0.74 -8.32
C GLU A 52 -1.54 0.70 -8.53
N ASP A 53 -1.91 1.61 -7.65
CA ASP A 53 -1.45 3.00 -7.71
C ASP A 53 0.06 3.12 -7.44
N TYR A 54 0.63 2.33 -6.51
CA TYR A 54 2.08 2.29 -6.29
C TYR A 54 2.84 1.82 -7.54
N LEU A 55 2.39 0.74 -8.17
CA LEU A 55 3.03 0.19 -9.38
C LEU A 55 2.91 1.15 -10.56
N ALA A 56 1.75 1.77 -10.73
CA ALA A 56 1.53 2.80 -11.74
C ALA A 56 2.42 4.04 -11.48
N ALA A 57 2.55 4.48 -10.23
CA ALA A 57 3.41 5.59 -9.85
C ALA A 57 4.88 5.32 -10.23
N ILE A 58 5.37 4.12 -9.92
CA ILE A 58 6.73 3.70 -10.27
C ILE A 58 6.92 3.61 -11.79
N ALA A 59 5.94 3.10 -12.53
CA ALA A 59 6.02 3.03 -13.99
C ALA A 59 6.15 4.44 -14.59
N HIS A 60 5.33 5.39 -14.14
CA HIS A 60 5.43 6.79 -14.54
C HIS A 60 6.77 7.43 -14.14
N LEU A 61 7.28 7.13 -12.94
CA LEU A 61 8.58 7.60 -12.49
C LEU A 61 9.72 7.10 -13.38
N ARG A 62 9.68 5.81 -13.74
CA ARG A 62 10.62 5.18 -14.67
C ARG A 62 10.52 5.78 -16.06
N ASN A 63 9.32 6.12 -16.54
CA ASN A 63 9.14 6.79 -17.83
C ASN A 63 9.68 8.23 -17.83
N TYR A 64 9.57 8.93 -16.70
CA TYR A 64 10.08 10.28 -16.54
C TYR A 64 11.62 10.32 -16.60
N TYR A 65 12.28 9.41 -15.87
CA TYR A 65 13.75 9.37 -15.76
C TYR A 65 14.45 8.43 -16.75
N GLY A 66 13.74 7.47 -17.34
CA GLY A 66 14.31 6.40 -18.17
C GLY A 66 14.56 6.79 -19.63
N LYS A 67 14.31 8.04 -20.02
CA LYS A 67 14.59 8.52 -21.37
C LYS A 67 16.05 8.95 -21.50
N SER A 68 16.79 8.23 -22.35
CA SER A 68 18.17 8.56 -22.71
C SER A 68 18.21 9.53 -23.90
N GLY A 69 19.06 10.56 -23.82
CA GLY A 69 19.36 11.47 -24.94
C GLY A 69 18.44 12.69 -25.07
N HIS A 70 18.46 13.34 -26.25
CA HIS A 70 17.75 14.59 -26.61
C HIS A 70 16.21 14.49 -26.62
N GLN A 71 15.63 13.46 -26.00
CA GLN A 71 14.18 13.34 -25.94
C GLN A 71 13.61 14.35 -24.94
N PRO A 72 12.51 15.05 -25.29
CA PRO A 72 11.87 15.95 -24.35
C PRO A 72 11.41 15.20 -23.08
N ILE A 73 11.72 15.80 -21.93
CA ILE A 73 11.21 15.36 -20.64
C ILE A 73 9.68 15.50 -20.65
N GLN A 74 8.98 14.43 -20.32
CA GLN A 74 7.51 14.43 -20.24
C GLN A 74 7.07 14.77 -18.83
N LEU A 75 6.90 16.06 -18.55
CA LEU A 75 6.43 16.54 -17.24
C LEU A 75 5.08 15.91 -16.83
N SER A 76 4.25 15.54 -17.80
CA SER A 76 3.00 14.80 -17.56
C SER A 76 3.21 13.46 -16.83
N GLU A 77 4.33 12.76 -17.09
CA GLU A 77 4.63 11.50 -16.40
C GLU A 77 4.95 11.76 -14.93
N LEU A 78 5.64 12.86 -14.62
CA LEU A 78 5.88 13.25 -13.23
C LEU A 78 4.57 13.57 -12.49
N TYR A 79 3.67 14.36 -13.09
CA TYR A 79 2.37 14.65 -12.46
C TYR A 79 1.53 13.39 -12.25
N ARG A 80 1.49 12.49 -13.24
CA ARG A 80 0.82 11.18 -13.10
C ARG A 80 1.44 10.35 -11.99
N CYS A 81 2.76 10.35 -11.87
CA CYS A 81 3.47 9.69 -10.78
C CYS A 81 3.03 10.22 -9.41
N VAL A 82 3.00 11.54 -9.25
CA VAL A 82 2.61 12.21 -8.00
C VAL A 82 1.16 11.89 -7.62
N THR A 83 0.20 12.07 -8.53
CA THR A 83 -1.21 11.75 -8.29
C THR A 83 -1.42 10.29 -7.91
N ARG A 84 -0.65 9.37 -8.50
CA ARG A 84 -0.72 7.95 -8.15
C ARG A 84 -0.15 7.67 -6.76
N PHE A 85 0.95 8.31 -6.37
CA PHE A 85 1.44 8.20 -4.99
C PHE A 85 0.44 8.74 -3.96
N GLU A 86 -0.25 9.84 -4.26
CA GLU A 86 -1.31 10.37 -3.39
C GLU A 86 -2.46 9.38 -3.19
N ALA A 87 -2.94 8.79 -4.29
CA ALA A 87 -3.99 7.78 -4.27
C ALA A 87 -3.53 6.54 -3.49
N CYS A 88 -2.29 6.09 -3.71
CA CYS A 88 -1.67 4.99 -2.98
C CYS A 88 -1.67 5.24 -1.46
N ILE A 89 -1.10 6.37 -1.00
CA ILE A 89 -1.01 6.70 0.43
C ILE A 89 -2.41 6.83 1.05
N THR A 90 -3.36 7.44 0.33
CA THR A 90 -4.76 7.56 0.78
C THR A 90 -5.42 6.20 0.93
N ALA A 91 -5.23 5.30 -0.02
CA ALA A 91 -5.77 3.94 0.03
C ALA A 91 -5.10 3.12 1.15
N MET A 92 -3.78 3.22 1.34
CA MET A 92 -3.08 2.61 2.47
C MET A 92 -3.63 3.09 3.81
N TYR A 93 -3.86 4.40 3.96
CA TYR A 93 -4.46 4.97 5.17
C TYR A 93 -5.84 4.35 5.47
N LEU A 94 -6.71 4.28 4.47
CA LEU A 94 -8.03 3.67 4.63
C LEU A 94 -7.95 2.17 4.94
N ALA A 95 -6.99 1.44 4.36
CA ALA A 95 -6.72 0.05 4.70
C ALA A 95 -6.29 -0.09 6.16
N VAL A 96 -5.34 0.72 6.63
CA VAL A 96 -4.91 0.75 8.04
C VAL A 96 -6.11 0.97 8.96
N ARG A 97 -6.92 2.00 8.69
CA ARG A 97 -8.10 2.34 9.51
C ARG A 97 -9.12 1.21 9.53
N SER A 98 -9.41 0.61 8.37
CA SER A 98 -10.35 -0.51 8.25
C SER A 98 -9.88 -1.73 9.02
N MET A 99 -8.60 -2.09 8.93
CA MET A 99 -8.03 -3.22 9.66
C MET A 99 -7.95 -2.95 11.17
N GLN A 100 -7.61 -1.73 11.59
CA GLN A 100 -7.64 -1.33 13.00
C GLN A 100 -9.05 -1.44 13.59
N ALA A 101 -10.07 -0.98 12.85
CA ALA A 101 -11.46 -1.10 13.26
C ALA A 101 -11.91 -2.57 13.30
N LEU A 102 -11.55 -3.35 12.27
CA LEU A 102 -11.87 -4.78 12.18
C LEU A 102 -11.33 -5.54 13.40
N ARG A 103 -10.04 -5.35 13.73
CA ARG A 103 -9.40 -6.02 14.88
C ARG A 103 -9.99 -5.62 16.24
N LYS A 104 -10.64 -4.45 16.32
CA LYS A 104 -11.33 -3.96 17.54
C LYS A 104 -12.80 -4.37 17.58
N CYS A 105 -13.34 -4.98 16.52
CA CYS A 105 -14.73 -5.38 16.49
C CYS A 105 -14.99 -6.47 17.56
N PRO A 106 -15.96 -6.26 18.46
CA PRO A 106 -16.28 -7.22 19.51
C PRO A 106 -16.88 -8.50 18.93
N ASP A 107 -17.55 -8.39 17.79
CA ASP A 107 -18.28 -9.49 17.14
C ASP A 107 -17.37 -10.46 16.35
N LEU A 108 -16.05 -10.26 16.35
CA LEU A 108 -15.12 -11.23 15.78
C LEU A 108 -15.13 -12.53 16.59
N VAL A 109 -15.46 -13.63 15.91
CA VAL A 109 -15.41 -14.97 16.51
C VAL A 109 -13.95 -15.42 16.74
N PRO A 110 -13.68 -16.41 17.60
CA PRO A 110 -12.31 -16.80 17.94
C PRO A 110 -11.41 -17.12 16.74
N ARG A 111 -11.94 -17.83 15.72
CA ARG A 111 -11.21 -18.16 14.47
C ARG A 111 -10.76 -16.91 13.71
N GLU A 112 -11.66 -15.94 13.54
CA GLU A 112 -11.35 -14.67 12.85
C GLU A 112 -10.36 -13.84 13.67
N ARG A 113 -10.55 -13.79 15.00
CA ARG A 113 -9.67 -13.08 15.92
C ARG A 113 -8.27 -13.65 15.89
N GLU A 114 -8.12 -14.97 15.89
CA GLU A 114 -6.82 -15.63 15.79
C GLU A 114 -6.12 -15.25 14.48
N ALA A 115 -6.78 -15.42 13.33
CA ALA A 115 -6.21 -15.09 12.03
C ALA A 115 -5.77 -13.62 11.91
N LEU A 116 -6.57 -12.69 12.44
CA LEU A 116 -6.36 -11.25 12.27
C LEU A 116 -5.53 -10.58 13.38
N CYS A 117 -5.47 -11.18 14.58
CA CYS A 117 -4.86 -10.55 15.75
C CYS A 117 -3.64 -11.28 16.31
N ALA A 118 -3.46 -12.58 16.02
CA ALA A 118 -2.42 -13.39 16.67
C ALA A 118 -0.99 -13.08 16.21
N SER A 119 -0.79 -12.36 15.10
CA SER A 119 0.55 -12.02 14.61
C SER A 119 1.38 -11.27 15.67
N ARG A 120 2.48 -11.89 16.10
CA ARG A 120 3.51 -11.30 16.96
C ARG A 120 4.88 -11.41 16.28
N PRO A 121 5.62 -10.31 16.06
CA PRO A 121 5.26 -8.93 16.41
C PRO A 121 4.07 -8.39 15.59
N LYS A 122 3.49 -7.28 16.05
CA LYS A 122 2.42 -6.58 15.34
C LYS A 122 2.95 -6.15 13.95
N PRO A 123 2.17 -6.29 12.86
CA PRO A 123 2.62 -5.91 11.53
C PRO A 123 3.03 -4.44 11.48
N GLY A 124 4.08 -4.12 10.73
CA GLY A 124 4.62 -2.78 10.60
C GLY A 124 3.57 -1.75 10.20
N PHE A 125 2.69 -2.10 9.25
CA PHE A 125 1.61 -1.21 8.78
C PHE A 125 0.57 -0.86 9.86
N LEU A 126 0.43 -1.68 10.90
CA LEU A 126 -0.43 -1.41 12.07
C LEU A 126 0.35 -0.84 13.27
N GLY A 127 1.68 -0.89 13.21
CA GLY A 127 2.61 -0.31 14.18
C GLY A 127 3.07 1.08 13.75
N ALA A 128 4.39 1.27 13.62
CA ALA A 128 4.98 2.54 13.21
C ALA A 128 4.46 3.05 11.86
N GLY A 129 4.19 2.14 10.91
CA GLY A 129 3.65 2.49 9.60
C GLY A 129 2.30 3.19 9.67
N ALA A 130 1.44 2.84 10.62
CA ALA A 130 0.13 3.48 10.77
C ALA A 130 0.26 4.99 11.05
N GLN A 131 1.26 5.38 11.87
CA GLN A 131 1.51 6.78 12.19
C GLN A 131 2.08 7.52 10.97
N VAL A 132 3.08 6.94 10.31
CA VAL A 132 3.72 7.55 9.14
C VAL A 132 2.71 7.74 8.01
N ILE A 133 1.96 6.69 7.66
CA ILE A 133 0.90 6.74 6.64
C ILE A 133 -0.16 7.79 7.02
N GLY A 134 -0.55 7.85 8.30
CA GLY A 134 -1.49 8.86 8.79
C GLY A 134 -0.99 10.29 8.63
N ASN A 135 0.26 10.55 9.00
CA ASN A 135 0.89 11.86 8.87
C ASN A 135 0.97 12.28 7.40
N LEU A 136 1.47 11.39 6.53
CA LEU A 136 1.56 11.65 5.09
C LEU A 136 0.18 11.95 4.50
N ARG A 137 -0.81 11.10 4.75
CA ARG A 137 -2.17 11.30 4.23
C ARG A 137 -2.79 12.61 4.71
N ASN A 138 -2.62 12.96 5.98
CA ASN A 138 -3.14 14.23 6.50
C ASN A 138 -2.43 15.42 5.86
N ARG A 139 -1.11 15.32 5.65
CA ARG A 139 -0.37 16.35 4.94
C ARG A 139 -0.88 16.51 3.51
N ILE A 140 -1.01 15.42 2.75
CA ILE A 140 -1.58 15.42 1.39
C ILE A 140 -2.94 16.13 1.35
N GLN A 141 -3.82 15.85 2.31
CA GLN A 141 -5.16 16.45 2.34
C GLN A 141 -5.16 17.97 2.61
N HIS A 142 -4.24 18.48 3.43
CA HIS A 142 -4.29 19.86 3.91
C HIS A 142 -3.25 20.78 3.27
N VAL A 143 -2.28 20.24 2.53
CA VAL A 143 -1.15 21.04 2.04
C VAL A 143 -1.59 22.13 1.05
N GLU A 144 -2.60 21.86 0.22
CA GLU A 144 -3.15 22.82 -0.73
C GLU A 144 -3.97 23.92 -0.04
N GLU A 145 -4.69 23.57 1.03
CA GLU A 145 -5.46 24.52 1.83
C GLU A 145 -4.54 25.45 2.64
N GLU A 146 -3.48 24.89 3.23
CA GLU A 146 -2.46 25.67 3.93
C GLU A 146 -1.70 26.60 2.98
N LEU A 147 -1.46 26.16 1.73
CA LEU A 147 -0.93 27.02 0.67
C LEU A 147 -1.90 28.15 0.34
N ALA A 148 -3.17 27.83 0.07
CA ALA A 148 -4.18 28.81 -0.30
C ALA A 148 -4.45 29.85 0.80
N THR A 149 -4.27 29.46 2.07
CA THR A 149 -4.43 30.34 3.24
C THR A 149 -3.14 31.08 3.64
N GLY A 150 -2.05 30.92 2.88
CA GLY A 150 -0.78 31.61 3.13
C GLY A 150 -0.08 31.17 4.41
N ARG A 151 -0.34 29.96 4.90
CA ARG A 151 0.32 29.37 6.09
C ARG A 151 1.64 28.66 5.75
N LEU A 152 2.01 28.64 4.48
CA LEU A 152 3.24 28.02 4.00
C LEU A 152 4.13 29.08 3.36
N ASP A 153 5.33 29.22 3.93
CA ASP A 153 6.27 30.31 3.62
C ASP A 153 7.37 29.90 2.62
N GLY A 154 7.24 28.71 2.01
CA GLY A 154 8.28 28.09 1.16
C GLY A 154 7.93 28.04 -0.33
N ASP A 155 8.97 27.91 -1.17
CA ASP A 155 8.84 27.63 -2.61
C ASP A 155 8.39 26.17 -2.80
N LEU A 156 7.12 25.98 -3.17
CA LEU A 156 6.38 24.71 -3.11
C LEU A 156 6.14 24.11 -4.50
N ALA A 157 7.08 24.31 -5.42
CA ALA A 157 6.94 23.90 -6.82
C ALA A 157 6.57 22.41 -7.01
N THR A 158 6.81 21.55 -6.00
CA THR A 158 6.16 20.24 -5.91
C THR A 158 6.06 19.77 -4.46
N MET A 159 4.88 19.92 -3.84
CA MET A 159 4.58 19.53 -2.45
C MET A 159 4.80 18.04 -2.18
N ILE A 160 4.66 17.22 -3.22
CA ILE A 160 4.81 15.77 -3.20
C ILE A 160 5.74 15.40 -4.34
N TYR A 161 6.90 14.82 -4.03
CA TYR A 161 7.90 14.54 -5.05
C TYR A 161 8.74 13.30 -4.72
N PRO A 162 8.92 12.38 -5.70
CA PRO A 162 9.92 11.33 -5.63
C PRO A 162 11.33 11.90 -5.52
N THR A 163 12.05 11.64 -4.45
CA THR A 163 13.39 12.21 -4.20
C THR A 163 14.35 11.16 -3.63
N GLY A 164 15.56 11.60 -3.28
CA GLY A 164 16.50 10.83 -2.49
C GLY A 164 17.86 11.51 -2.41
N THR A 165 18.89 10.76 -2.03
CA THR A 165 20.21 11.33 -1.73
C THR A 165 21.05 11.51 -2.98
N GLU A 166 21.74 12.65 -3.04
CA GLU A 166 22.76 12.95 -4.04
C GLU A 166 24.14 12.81 -3.40
N VAL A 167 25.02 12.03 -4.03
CA VAL A 167 26.40 11.80 -3.57
C VAL A 167 27.38 12.07 -4.72
N PRO A 168 28.64 12.46 -4.44
CA PRO A 168 29.67 12.53 -5.46
C PRO A 168 29.80 11.19 -6.19
N PHE A 169 29.93 11.24 -7.53
CA PHE A 169 30.12 10.06 -8.36
C PHE A 169 31.56 10.01 -8.85
N GLU A 170 32.33 9.08 -8.30
CA GLU A 170 33.72 8.86 -8.69
C GLU A 170 33.78 7.86 -9.86
N ASP A 171 33.75 8.36 -11.10
CA ASP A 171 33.95 7.55 -12.32
C ASP A 171 35.42 7.51 -12.79
N GLY A 172 36.32 8.19 -12.06
CA GLY A 172 37.74 8.33 -12.40
C GLY A 172 38.03 9.24 -13.60
N ILE A 173 37.02 9.87 -14.22
CA ILE A 173 37.13 10.66 -15.46
C ILE A 173 36.56 12.08 -15.26
N ASN A 174 35.40 12.22 -14.63
CA ASN A 174 34.72 13.48 -14.32
C ASN A 174 34.51 13.64 -12.81
N GLN A 175 35.42 14.37 -12.17
CA GLN A 175 35.38 14.67 -10.73
C GLN A 175 34.19 15.56 -10.28
N SER A 176 33.40 16.09 -11.22
CA SER A 176 32.23 16.94 -10.94
C SER A 176 30.88 16.22 -11.10
N GLN A 177 30.88 14.92 -11.40
CA GLN A 177 29.64 14.16 -11.49
C GLN A 177 29.09 13.81 -10.11
N THR A 178 27.77 13.76 -10.02
CA THR A 178 27.00 13.35 -8.85
C THR A 178 26.03 12.25 -9.23
N LEU A 179 25.72 11.36 -8.29
CA LEU A 179 24.73 10.31 -8.41
C LEU A 179 23.56 10.61 -7.45
N MET A 180 22.38 10.82 -8.02
CA MET A 180 21.13 10.96 -7.28
C MET A 180 20.36 9.63 -7.30
N THR A 181 20.15 9.04 -6.12
CA THR A 181 19.33 7.83 -5.98
C THR A 181 17.93 8.22 -5.51
N ILE A 182 16.94 8.08 -6.38
CA ILE A 182 15.53 8.33 -6.04
C ILE A 182 14.96 7.09 -5.33
N ASP A 183 14.78 7.19 -4.01
CA ASP A 183 14.45 6.06 -3.12
C ASP A 183 13.27 6.33 -2.17
N ARG A 184 12.73 7.56 -2.17
CA ARG A 184 11.69 7.97 -1.22
C ARG A 184 10.67 8.92 -1.84
N LEU A 185 9.51 8.96 -1.20
CA LEU A 185 8.50 9.99 -1.42
C LEU A 185 8.66 11.06 -0.34
N ARG A 186 8.83 12.32 -0.76
CA ARG A 186 8.71 13.47 0.12
C ARG A 186 7.32 14.06 -0.03
N VAL A 187 6.67 14.36 1.11
CA VAL A 187 5.43 15.11 1.21
C VAL A 187 5.71 16.25 2.19
N TYR A 188 6.00 17.44 1.65
CA TYR A 188 6.46 18.60 2.40
C TYR A 188 7.66 18.29 3.33
N ASP A 189 7.44 18.23 4.65
CA ASP A 189 8.42 17.98 5.71
C ASP A 189 8.54 16.49 6.08
N SER A 190 7.71 15.65 5.50
CA SER A 190 7.63 14.22 5.78
C SER A 190 8.24 13.40 4.65
N GLU A 191 9.01 12.38 4.98
CA GLU A 191 9.60 11.46 4.01
C GLU A 191 9.28 10.01 4.36
N VAL A 192 9.13 9.17 3.34
CA VAL A 192 9.01 7.71 3.48
C VAL A 192 9.71 7.02 2.32
N SER A 193 10.50 5.99 2.60
CA SER A 193 11.17 5.26 1.51
C SER A 193 10.20 4.39 0.72
N PHE A 194 10.45 4.20 -0.56
CA PHE A 194 9.67 3.26 -1.38
C PHE A 194 9.77 1.83 -0.84
N ALA A 195 10.91 1.47 -0.25
CA ALA A 195 11.08 0.21 0.44
C ALA A 195 10.11 0.04 1.62
N GLN A 196 9.92 1.07 2.46
CA GLN A 196 8.96 1.02 3.55
C GLN A 196 7.52 0.88 3.03
N ILE A 197 7.15 1.65 2.00
CA ILE A 197 5.83 1.54 1.36
C ILE A 197 5.61 0.11 0.85
N ALA A 198 6.57 -0.43 0.10
CA ALA A 198 6.49 -1.77 -0.45
C ALA A 198 6.38 -2.84 0.65
N THR A 199 7.15 -2.74 1.73
CA THR A 199 7.06 -3.65 2.88
C THR A 199 5.66 -3.62 3.50
N TRP A 200 5.11 -2.44 3.79
CA TRP A 200 3.77 -2.36 4.37
C TRP A 200 2.69 -2.87 3.42
N LEU A 201 2.80 -2.61 2.12
CA LEU A 201 1.88 -3.15 1.13
C LEU A 201 1.95 -4.68 1.05
N GLN A 202 3.15 -5.26 1.11
CA GLN A 202 3.32 -6.73 1.17
C GLN A 202 2.67 -7.30 2.44
N GLU A 203 2.90 -6.70 3.61
CA GLU A 203 2.22 -7.11 4.84
C GLU A 203 0.69 -7.04 4.71
N MET A 204 0.17 -5.96 4.10
CA MET A 204 -1.26 -5.80 3.86
C MET A 204 -1.80 -6.87 2.91
N ILE A 205 -1.07 -7.22 1.85
CA ILE A 205 -1.42 -8.29 0.90
C ILE A 205 -1.45 -9.65 1.61
N SER A 206 -0.48 -9.95 2.49
CA SER A 206 -0.54 -11.17 3.31
C SER A 206 -1.76 -11.20 4.24
N TYR A 207 -2.29 -10.05 4.65
CA TYR A 207 -3.57 -9.99 5.37
C TYR A 207 -4.78 -10.22 4.46
N VAL A 208 -4.70 -9.87 3.17
CA VAL A 208 -5.72 -10.27 2.18
C VAL A 208 -5.76 -11.79 2.03
N GLU A 209 -4.60 -12.45 2.00
CA GLU A 209 -4.52 -13.92 2.00
C GLU A 209 -5.18 -14.54 3.23
N LYS A 210 -4.90 -14.02 4.43
CA LYS A 210 -5.57 -14.47 5.66
C LYS A 210 -7.09 -14.32 5.59
N LEU A 211 -7.57 -13.19 5.08
CA LEU A 211 -9.01 -12.96 4.90
C LEU A 211 -9.60 -13.93 3.87
N HIS A 212 -8.88 -14.17 2.77
CA HIS A 212 -9.25 -15.17 1.76
C HIS A 212 -9.34 -16.59 2.32
N ASP A 213 -8.46 -16.95 3.25
CA ASP A 213 -8.44 -18.28 3.88
C ASP A 213 -9.56 -18.46 4.91
N LEU A 214 -10.07 -17.36 5.47
CA LEU A 214 -11.27 -17.38 6.30
C LEU A 214 -12.54 -17.62 5.50
N MET A 215 -12.56 -17.28 4.20
CA MET A 215 -13.74 -17.40 3.35
C MET A 215 -14.25 -18.85 3.27
N PRO A 216 -15.56 -19.04 3.06
CA PRO A 216 -16.13 -20.37 2.85
C PRO A 216 -15.47 -21.07 1.66
N ILE A 217 -15.45 -22.40 1.69
CA ILE A 217 -14.93 -23.24 0.59
C ILE A 217 -16.03 -23.93 -0.21
N GLU A 218 -17.24 -24.08 0.36
CA GLU A 218 -18.39 -24.71 -0.27
C GLU A 218 -19.71 -24.02 0.12
N TYR A 219 -20.66 -24.00 -0.81
CA TYR A 219 -22.02 -23.54 -0.60
C TYR A 219 -22.95 -24.74 -0.43
N THR A 220 -23.50 -24.98 0.77
CA THR A 220 -24.54 -26.00 0.95
C THR A 220 -25.92 -25.37 1.01
N SER A 221 -26.76 -25.77 0.03
CA SER A 221 -28.13 -25.29 -0.21
C SER A 221 -29.08 -25.43 0.99
N THR A 222 -28.77 -26.26 1.99
CA THR A 222 -29.75 -26.60 3.03
C THR A 222 -29.60 -25.92 4.39
N ARG A 223 -28.45 -25.36 4.83
CA ARG A 223 -28.36 -24.55 6.09
C ARG A 223 -26.99 -23.95 6.50
N GLY A 224 -25.98 -23.78 5.65
CA GLY A 224 -24.75 -23.09 6.12
C GLY A 224 -23.56 -23.05 5.16
N MET A 225 -22.74 -22.01 5.29
CA MET A 225 -21.42 -21.91 4.65
C MET A 225 -20.45 -22.83 5.39
N ILE A 226 -19.74 -23.71 4.68
CA ILE A 226 -18.70 -24.56 5.29
C ILE A 226 -17.37 -23.79 5.30
N PHE A 227 -16.82 -23.61 6.49
CA PHE A 227 -15.48 -23.08 6.70
C PHE A 227 -14.49 -24.23 6.86
N LYS A 228 -13.29 -24.09 6.29
CA LYS A 228 -12.22 -25.08 6.46
C LYS A 228 -11.79 -25.12 7.94
N ASP A 229 -12.18 -26.16 8.65
CA ASP A 229 -11.43 -26.63 9.82
C ASP A 229 -10.22 -27.40 9.29
N SER A 230 -9.04 -27.05 9.80
CA SER A 230 -7.78 -27.72 9.49
C SER A 230 -7.97 -29.24 9.55
N LEU A 231 -7.71 -29.92 8.43
CA LEU A 231 -7.65 -31.37 8.29
C LEU A 231 -7.02 -31.99 9.54
N ALA A 232 -7.84 -32.64 10.37
CA ALA A 232 -7.33 -33.66 11.26
C ALA A 232 -6.71 -34.74 10.37
N PRO A 233 -5.50 -35.23 10.66
CA PRO A 233 -4.96 -36.36 9.91
C PRO A 233 -5.89 -37.56 10.07
N PRO A 234 -6.03 -38.41 9.04
CA PRO A 234 -6.83 -39.62 9.17
C PRO A 234 -6.24 -40.46 10.30
N SER A 235 -7.08 -40.74 11.31
CA SER A 235 -6.80 -41.73 12.31
C SER A 235 -6.75 -43.10 11.63
N SER A 236 -5.54 -43.61 11.47
CA SER A 236 -5.26 -45.04 11.23
C SER A 236 -4.17 -45.47 12.19
#